data_AF-A0A956QD01-F1
#
_entry.id   AF-A0A956QD01-F1
#
_cell.length_a   1.000
_cell.length_b   1.000
_cell.length_c   1.000
_cell.angle_alpha   90.00
_cell.angle_beta   90.00
_cell.angle_gamma   90.00
#
_symmetry.space_group_name_H-M   'P 1'
#
loop_
_entity.id
_entity.type
_entity.pdbx_description
1 polymer ?
#
loop_
_entity_poly.entity_id
_entity_poly.type
_entity_poly.pdbx_seq_one_letter_code
_entity_poly.pdbx_strand_id
1 'polypeptide(L)'
;MFGWGRAREGHRGTVVIVSLLLVMVIALIGRAAVGLDPGLLALSRRSANRTAARQAADSGLDYALHRLRENPGWHGDGDAVVVDTPALTVIEQTGNVIGLIRQPDGQVSQFRIRFNFQDGPAGGDGWNDPAPAQTIDNPYVSLNNMTSGNPVPLPRADGPGWSVSDSAVGPTSVPRRAVAVLVEGRAGKGLRGLTSADPNQAPRGPVSTAVVEAVYHVGLNQDVTSAALMAGSNIDLTVAQDGYALVSLYGAKEGDRPRLRAKGSVSVLHPDGTAGDLSMAKTEGEIGRNAGAPPGFVGNLRGQGATLVQENVGDGADFYNLQWDAVTKASPDPTESVHIPAGTYVVWDDNSIHYYDLGFEEYKTYMTDPANHADAGTSLTWGFPQIRDPANYAAFNRIVVWPEYDDTCQSIGFDHDTFVEPSTRGVTDFTVMPRGGAPFLPDDTNEVIPGAADSYTNNNVQVRVVQATLSAPGDVRILGRLVGSAGTITTEGSFRLATPYGRMQGTAETNYSEGGLNLYAKGDIDLSGYRAYANDFREISFRGLIYTWGDFHAYTGHPDVPTDRWNTSSFYGAVVAYGSEPGVGTPGSSGQGAISMMGSKINLWNNVGSVTDALDIAAAAAPQGIERAYYTVHQ
;
A
#
# COMPACT_ATOMS: atom_id res chain seq x y z
N MET A 1 -11.94 -62.55 97.48
CA MET A 1 -12.43 -61.18 97.75
C MET A 1 -12.35 -60.41 96.43
N PHE A 2 -13.45 -59.78 96.04
CA PHE A 2 -13.76 -59.31 94.69
C PHE A 2 -12.86 -58.17 94.14
N GLY A 3 -12.76 -58.10 92.82
CA GLY A 3 -12.28 -56.92 92.07
C GLY A 3 -12.26 -57.15 90.55
N TRP A 4 -13.38 -56.87 89.87
CA TRP A 4 -13.60 -56.98 88.42
C TRP A 4 -12.97 -55.83 87.62
N GLY A 5 -12.67 -56.09 86.34
CA GLY A 5 -12.38 -55.06 85.34
C GLY A 5 -11.79 -55.57 84.02
N ARG A 6 -12.48 -56.49 83.32
CA ARG A 6 -12.09 -56.90 81.95
C ARG A 6 -12.51 -55.82 80.95
N ALA A 7 -11.52 -55.23 80.27
CA ALA A 7 -11.68 -54.56 79.00
C ALA A 7 -11.01 -55.39 77.89
N ARG A 8 -11.58 -55.29 76.67
CA ARG A 8 -11.06 -55.69 75.34
C ARG A 8 -11.50 -57.07 74.81
N GLU A 9 -12.49 -57.01 73.91
CA GLU A 9 -12.55 -57.93 72.76
C GLU A 9 -13.30 -57.35 71.54
N GLY A 10 -13.39 -56.02 71.39
CA GLY A 10 -14.12 -55.38 70.28
C GLY A 10 -13.27 -54.67 69.22
N HIS A 11 -11.94 -54.71 69.29
CA HIS A 11 -11.08 -53.77 68.54
C HIS A 11 -10.13 -54.41 67.51
N ARG A 12 -10.11 -55.75 67.38
CA ARG A 12 -9.27 -56.43 66.37
C ARG A 12 -10.01 -56.73 65.06
N GLY A 13 -11.29 -57.08 65.13
CA GLY A 13 -12.12 -57.30 63.93
C GLY A 13 -12.38 -56.02 63.13
N THR A 14 -12.72 -54.93 63.82
CA THR A 14 -13.03 -53.64 63.18
C THR A 14 -11.81 -53.01 62.51
N VAL A 15 -10.62 -53.12 63.12
CA VAL A 15 -9.38 -52.57 62.52
C VAL A 15 -8.98 -53.35 61.28
N VAL A 16 -9.13 -54.68 61.26
CA VAL A 16 -8.82 -55.50 60.07
C VAL A 16 -9.83 -55.25 58.94
N ILE A 17 -11.12 -55.13 59.27
CA ILE A 17 -12.16 -54.82 58.27
C ILE A 17 -11.98 -53.41 57.71
N VAL A 18 -11.73 -52.40 58.55
CA VAL A 18 -11.49 -51.02 58.10
C VAL A 18 -10.20 -50.94 57.29
N SER A 19 -9.14 -51.66 57.66
CA SER A 19 -7.89 -51.68 56.90
C SER A 19 -8.05 -52.37 55.53
N LEU A 20 -8.76 -53.49 55.46
CA LEU A 20 -9.05 -54.17 54.19
C LEU A 20 -9.96 -53.32 53.29
N LEU A 21 -10.94 -52.64 53.88
CA LEU A 21 -11.83 -51.74 53.16
C LEU A 21 -11.08 -50.50 52.66
N LEU A 22 -10.13 -49.96 53.45
CA LEU A 22 -9.27 -48.86 53.02
C LEU A 22 -8.31 -49.28 51.91
N VAL A 23 -7.69 -50.48 52.00
CA VAL A 23 -6.84 -51.02 50.93
C VAL A 23 -7.64 -51.30 49.67
N MET A 24 -8.87 -51.81 49.80
CA MET A 24 -9.76 -52.04 48.68
C MET A 24 -10.21 -50.72 48.04
N VAL A 25 -10.52 -49.69 48.83
CA VAL A 25 -10.84 -48.34 48.35
C VAL A 25 -9.63 -47.69 47.70
N ILE A 26 -8.42 -47.82 48.26
CA ILE A 26 -7.18 -47.32 47.65
C ILE A 26 -6.86 -48.09 46.37
N ALA A 27 -7.10 -49.40 46.30
CA ALA A 27 -6.93 -50.19 45.09
C ALA A 27 -8.00 -49.88 44.02
N LEU A 28 -9.23 -49.56 44.43
CA LEU A 28 -10.30 -49.10 43.54
C LEU A 28 -10.04 -47.68 43.04
N ILE A 29 -9.55 -46.77 43.88
CA ILE A 29 -9.12 -45.42 43.50
C ILE A 29 -7.86 -45.51 42.65
N GLY A 30 -6.94 -46.42 42.92
CA GLY A 30 -5.76 -46.69 42.08
C GLY A 30 -6.14 -47.27 40.72
N ARG A 31 -7.08 -48.23 40.65
CA ARG A 31 -7.63 -48.73 39.38
C ARG A 31 -8.49 -47.70 38.66
N ALA A 32 -9.22 -46.86 39.38
CA ALA A 32 -9.99 -45.76 38.80
C ALA A 32 -9.08 -44.62 38.35
N ALA A 33 -7.93 -44.38 38.98
CA ALA A 33 -6.92 -43.38 38.58
C ALA A 33 -6.08 -43.85 37.39
N VAL A 34 -5.79 -45.15 37.29
CA VAL A 34 -5.21 -45.77 36.08
C VAL A 34 -6.27 -45.91 34.98
N GLY A 35 -7.55 -46.01 35.35
CA GLY A 35 -8.72 -45.99 34.47
C GLY A 35 -9.31 -44.61 34.19
N LEU A 36 -8.71 -43.53 34.73
CA LEU A 36 -9.07 -42.14 34.47
C LEU A 36 -8.52 -41.79 33.08
N ASP A 37 -9.33 -42.27 32.15
CA ASP A 37 -9.66 -41.76 30.83
C ASP A 37 -8.56 -41.77 29.76
N PRO A 38 -8.53 -42.83 28.91
CA PRO A 38 -7.94 -42.75 27.58
C PRO A 38 -8.39 -41.49 26.81
N GLY A 39 -9.58 -40.95 27.13
CA GLY A 39 -10.08 -39.67 26.62
C GLY A 39 -9.22 -38.46 27.01
N LEU A 40 -8.75 -38.34 28.25
CA LEU A 40 -7.91 -37.20 28.69
C LEU A 40 -6.52 -37.24 28.06
N LEU A 41 -5.91 -38.42 27.95
CA LEU A 41 -4.64 -38.61 27.25
C LEU A 41 -4.80 -38.42 25.73
N ALA A 42 -5.93 -38.83 25.15
CA ALA A 42 -6.23 -38.59 23.74
C ALA A 42 -6.51 -37.10 23.46
N LEU A 43 -7.16 -36.38 24.38
CA LEU A 43 -7.40 -34.93 24.32
C LEU A 43 -6.09 -34.15 24.46
N SER A 44 -5.24 -34.50 25.42
CA SER A 44 -3.91 -33.90 25.59
C SER A 44 -3.04 -34.12 24.34
N ARG A 45 -3.04 -35.34 23.78
CA ARG A 45 -2.33 -35.63 22.52
C ARG A 45 -2.92 -34.89 21.31
N ARG A 46 -4.25 -34.77 21.21
CA ARG A 46 -4.90 -33.97 20.15
C ARG A 46 -4.55 -32.50 20.27
N SER A 47 -4.50 -31.96 21.49
CA SER A 47 -4.08 -30.58 21.73
C SER A 47 -2.63 -30.35 21.32
N ALA A 48 -1.72 -31.25 21.73
CA ALA A 48 -0.30 -31.18 21.36
C ALA A 48 -0.10 -31.28 19.83
N ASN A 49 -0.80 -32.22 19.17
CA ASN A 49 -0.75 -32.37 17.72
C ASN A 49 -1.33 -31.16 16.98
N ARG A 50 -2.38 -30.51 17.49
CA ARG A 50 -2.90 -29.26 16.90
C ARG A 50 -1.90 -28.11 17.01
N THR A 51 -1.25 -27.96 18.17
CA THR A 51 -0.18 -26.98 18.34
C THR A 51 0.99 -27.24 17.38
N ALA A 52 1.41 -28.51 17.24
CA ALA A 52 2.46 -28.89 16.31
C ALA A 52 2.06 -28.69 14.84
N ALA A 53 0.79 -28.97 14.48
CA ALA A 53 0.27 -28.72 13.13
C ALA A 53 0.29 -27.22 12.82
N ARG A 54 -0.10 -26.37 13.77
CA ARG A 54 -0.02 -24.91 13.61
C ARG A 54 1.43 -24.43 13.47
N GLN A 55 2.34 -24.92 14.31
CA GLN A 55 3.77 -24.60 14.20
C GLN A 55 4.36 -25.02 12.85
N ALA A 56 3.91 -26.16 12.30
CA ALA A 56 4.31 -26.57 10.96
C ALA A 56 3.77 -25.61 9.89
N ALA A 57 2.51 -25.18 9.99
CA ALA A 57 1.93 -24.19 9.09
C ALA A 57 2.69 -22.84 9.15
N ASP A 58 2.98 -22.35 10.36
CA ASP A 58 3.77 -21.13 10.56
C ASP A 58 5.20 -21.29 9.99
N SER A 59 5.82 -22.46 10.14
CA SER A 59 7.14 -22.73 9.55
C SER A 59 7.11 -22.73 8.01
N GLY A 60 6.05 -23.29 7.41
CA GLY A 60 5.86 -23.24 5.96
C GLY A 60 5.59 -21.83 5.46
N LEU A 61 4.92 -21.01 6.28
CA LEU A 61 4.70 -19.61 6.00
C LEU A 61 6.00 -18.81 6.02
N ASP A 62 6.88 -19.07 6.99
CA ASP A 62 8.21 -18.46 7.07
C ASP A 62 9.11 -18.89 5.90
N TYR A 63 9.01 -20.17 5.47
CA TYR A 63 9.69 -20.65 4.27
C TYR A 63 9.23 -19.91 3.02
N ALA A 64 7.91 -19.82 2.79
CA ALA A 64 7.34 -19.09 1.65
C ALA A 64 7.79 -17.62 1.65
N LEU A 65 7.79 -16.96 2.81
CA LEU A 65 8.25 -15.59 2.94
C LEU A 65 9.73 -15.44 2.54
N HIS A 66 10.59 -16.39 2.94
CA HIS A 66 12.00 -16.37 2.54
C HIS A 66 12.16 -16.51 1.02
N ARG A 67 11.43 -17.46 0.40
CA ARG A 67 11.46 -17.67 -1.05
C ARG A 67 10.93 -16.48 -1.83
N LEU A 68 9.85 -15.86 -1.37
CA LEU A 68 9.30 -14.65 -1.98
C LEU A 68 10.26 -13.45 -1.87
N ARG A 69 11.06 -13.37 -0.80
CA ARG A 69 12.11 -12.34 -0.66
C ARG A 69 13.28 -12.57 -1.63
N GLU A 70 13.60 -13.82 -1.93
CA GLU A 70 14.61 -14.16 -2.94
C GLU A 70 14.11 -13.96 -4.36
N ASN A 71 12.87 -14.38 -4.64
CA ASN A 71 12.20 -14.29 -5.93
C ASN A 71 10.73 -13.90 -5.72
N PRO A 72 10.33 -12.65 -5.99
CA PRO A 72 8.94 -12.19 -5.86
C PRO A 72 7.94 -12.91 -6.76
N GLY A 73 8.41 -13.46 -7.89
CA GLY A 73 7.61 -14.31 -8.77
C GLY A 73 7.46 -15.74 -8.27
N TRP A 74 8.05 -16.11 -7.13
CA TRP A 74 8.07 -17.49 -6.64
C TRP A 74 6.68 -18.06 -6.41
N HIS A 75 6.50 -19.28 -6.88
CA HIS A 75 5.23 -20.01 -6.81
C HIS A 75 5.44 -21.52 -6.69
N GLY A 76 6.57 -21.95 -6.10
CA GLY A 76 6.86 -23.37 -5.84
C GLY A 76 7.31 -24.16 -7.08
N ASP A 77 7.95 -23.48 -8.02
CA ASP A 77 8.37 -23.95 -9.35
C ASP A 77 9.86 -24.39 -9.41
N GLY A 78 10.51 -24.56 -8.26
CA GLY A 78 11.94 -24.94 -8.21
C GLY A 78 12.29 -26.33 -8.75
N ASP A 79 11.29 -27.22 -8.91
CA ASP A 79 11.42 -28.60 -9.42
C ASP A 79 12.59 -29.41 -8.83
N ALA A 80 12.83 -29.23 -7.53
CA ALA A 80 13.96 -29.81 -6.82
C ALA A 80 13.72 -29.96 -5.31
N VAL A 81 14.57 -30.76 -4.66
CA VAL A 81 14.74 -30.71 -3.21
C VAL A 81 15.54 -29.45 -2.88
N VAL A 82 14.89 -28.45 -2.30
CA VAL A 82 15.49 -27.12 -2.04
C VAL A 82 16.22 -27.08 -0.71
N VAL A 83 15.71 -27.80 0.29
CA VAL A 83 16.35 -27.94 1.60
C VAL A 83 16.47 -29.42 1.92
N ASP A 84 17.69 -29.88 2.25
CA ASP A 84 17.94 -31.26 2.67
C ASP A 84 18.83 -31.30 3.92
N THR A 85 18.19 -31.15 5.08
CA THR A 85 18.85 -31.25 6.38
C THR A 85 18.19 -32.34 7.23
N PRO A 86 18.89 -32.90 8.25
CA PRO A 86 18.30 -33.91 9.12
C PRO A 86 17.03 -33.46 9.87
N ALA A 87 16.88 -32.14 10.09
CA ALA A 87 15.75 -31.55 10.82
C ALA A 87 14.63 -31.05 9.91
N LEU A 88 14.96 -30.66 8.67
CA LEU A 88 14.03 -30.08 7.70
C LEU A 88 14.39 -30.53 6.28
N THR A 89 13.41 -31.09 5.59
CA THR A 89 13.47 -31.30 4.14
C THR A 89 12.36 -30.49 3.48
N VAL A 90 12.66 -29.75 2.41
CA VAL A 90 11.64 -29.04 1.61
C VAL A 90 11.82 -29.36 0.15
N ILE A 91 10.70 -29.68 -0.50
CA ILE A 91 10.63 -30.07 -1.90
C ILE A 91 9.66 -29.12 -2.59
N GLU A 92 10.12 -28.47 -3.65
CA GLU A 92 9.31 -27.65 -4.54
C GLU A 92 9.18 -28.40 -5.86
N GLN A 93 7.97 -28.59 -6.36
CA GLN A 93 7.75 -29.24 -7.64
C GLN A 93 6.43 -28.78 -8.26
N THR A 94 6.52 -28.22 -9.47
CA THR A 94 5.38 -27.90 -10.34
C THR A 94 4.26 -27.16 -9.58
N GLY A 95 4.63 -26.19 -8.74
CA GLY A 95 3.66 -25.38 -8.01
C GLY A 95 3.26 -25.87 -6.64
N ASN A 96 3.71 -27.04 -6.23
CA ASN A 96 3.45 -27.59 -4.90
C ASN A 96 4.72 -27.62 -4.08
N VAL A 97 4.57 -27.29 -2.80
CA VAL A 97 5.67 -27.26 -1.83
C VAL A 97 5.31 -28.14 -0.66
N ILE A 98 6.18 -29.08 -0.33
CA ILE A 98 6.02 -29.96 0.82
C ILE A 98 7.28 -29.92 1.68
N GLY A 99 7.09 -29.47 2.92
CA GLY A 99 8.11 -29.46 3.95
C GLY A 99 7.89 -30.53 5.00
N LEU A 100 8.95 -31.27 5.34
CA LEU A 100 8.97 -32.28 6.40
C LEU A 100 9.87 -31.79 7.55
N ILE A 101 9.26 -31.54 8.71
CA ILE A 101 9.95 -31.13 9.94
C ILE A 101 10.12 -32.36 10.83
N ARG A 102 11.36 -32.75 11.10
CA ARG A 102 11.72 -33.91 11.92
C ARG A 102 12.20 -33.44 13.28
N GLN A 103 11.49 -33.84 14.33
CA GLN A 103 11.89 -33.58 15.71
C GLN A 103 12.86 -34.65 16.21
N PRO A 104 13.74 -34.34 17.19
CA PRO A 104 14.68 -35.30 17.76
C PRO A 104 14.03 -36.55 18.38
N ASP A 105 12.75 -36.45 18.77
CA ASP A 105 11.96 -37.55 19.33
C ASP A 105 11.38 -38.50 18.25
N GLY A 106 11.71 -38.27 16.97
CA GLY A 106 11.24 -39.04 15.82
C GLY A 106 9.82 -38.68 15.37
N GLN A 107 9.22 -37.61 15.89
CA GLN A 107 7.98 -37.06 15.34
C GLN A 107 8.23 -36.29 14.04
N VAL A 108 7.28 -36.42 13.13
CA VAL A 108 7.27 -35.74 11.84
C VAL A 108 6.05 -34.82 11.81
N SER A 109 6.29 -33.55 11.52
CA SER A 109 5.26 -32.60 11.12
C SER A 109 5.49 -32.20 9.67
N GLN A 110 4.44 -31.81 8.98
CA GLN A 110 4.48 -31.49 7.55
C GLN A 110 3.83 -30.13 7.32
N PHE A 111 4.36 -29.33 6.41
CA PHE A 111 3.63 -28.21 5.83
C PHE A 111 3.46 -28.39 4.33
N ARG A 112 2.34 -27.91 3.79
CA ARG A 112 1.97 -28.04 2.38
C ARG A 112 1.49 -26.68 1.87
N ILE A 113 2.04 -26.25 0.74
CA ILE A 113 1.66 -25.03 0.02
C ILE A 113 1.35 -25.45 -1.41
N ARG A 114 0.26 -24.92 -1.96
CA ARG A 114 -0.24 -25.28 -3.27
C ARG A 114 -0.49 -24.02 -4.08
N PHE A 115 0.14 -23.89 -5.23
CA PHE A 115 -0.19 -22.90 -6.27
C PHE A 115 -0.83 -23.57 -7.49
N ASN A 116 -0.56 -24.86 -7.72
CA ASN A 116 -1.02 -25.62 -8.88
C ASN A 116 -2.52 -25.98 -8.80
N PHE A 117 -3.23 -25.87 -9.91
CA PHE A 117 -4.68 -26.07 -10.00
C PHE A 117 -5.08 -27.54 -10.09
N GLN A 118 -4.16 -28.44 -10.41
CA GLN A 118 -4.37 -29.89 -10.54
C GLN A 118 -5.56 -30.23 -11.46
N ASP A 119 -5.70 -29.47 -12.54
CA ASP A 119 -6.80 -29.48 -13.50
C ASP A 119 -6.41 -30.05 -14.87
N GLY A 120 -5.23 -30.68 -14.95
CA GLY A 120 -4.74 -31.39 -16.12
C GLY A 120 -3.57 -30.69 -16.82
N PRO A 121 -3.17 -31.19 -17.99
CA PRO A 121 -2.03 -30.63 -18.72
C PRO A 121 -2.33 -29.22 -19.25
N ALA A 122 -1.56 -28.23 -18.81
CA ALA A 122 -1.70 -26.81 -19.16
C ALA A 122 -3.12 -26.27 -18.88
N GLY A 123 -3.62 -26.52 -17.67
CA GLY A 123 -4.92 -26.05 -17.21
C GLY A 123 -5.00 -24.53 -17.02
N GLY A 124 -5.96 -24.07 -16.21
CA GLY A 124 -6.23 -22.64 -15.97
C GLY A 124 -5.07 -21.87 -15.31
N ASP A 125 -4.11 -22.56 -14.70
CA ASP A 125 -2.85 -22.00 -14.19
C ASP A 125 -1.68 -22.09 -15.19
N GLY A 126 -1.90 -22.67 -16.36
CA GLY A 126 -0.90 -22.89 -17.41
C GLY A 126 0.10 -24.00 -17.11
N TRP A 127 -0.12 -24.82 -16.07
CA TRP A 127 0.81 -25.84 -15.61
C TRP A 127 0.31 -27.27 -15.84
N ASN A 128 1.23 -28.22 -15.80
CA ASN A 128 0.88 -29.64 -15.75
C ASN A 128 0.61 -30.06 -14.30
N ASP A 129 -0.20 -31.10 -14.12
CA ASP A 129 -0.40 -31.69 -12.80
C ASP A 129 0.92 -32.16 -12.16
N PRO A 130 1.09 -31.95 -10.85
CA PRO A 130 2.26 -32.43 -10.12
C PRO A 130 2.27 -33.96 -10.05
N ALA A 131 3.46 -34.53 -9.85
CA ALA A 131 3.60 -35.97 -9.64
C ALA A 131 2.74 -36.46 -8.46
N PRO A 132 2.27 -37.73 -8.45
CA PRO A 132 1.39 -38.24 -7.39
C PRO A 132 1.91 -38.08 -5.96
N ALA A 133 3.24 -38.07 -5.77
CA ALA A 133 3.89 -37.87 -4.47
C ALA A 133 3.87 -36.40 -3.98
N GLN A 134 3.53 -35.46 -4.86
CA GLN A 134 3.45 -34.01 -4.64
C GLN A 134 2.03 -33.45 -4.77
N THR A 135 1.05 -34.26 -5.17
CA THR A 135 -0.37 -33.86 -5.25
C THR A 135 -0.91 -33.53 -3.86
N ILE A 136 -1.56 -32.36 -3.69
CA ILE A 136 -2.11 -31.90 -2.41
C ILE A 136 -3.64 -32.02 -2.44
N ASP A 137 -4.18 -32.68 -1.42
CA ASP A 137 -5.59 -33.06 -1.28
C ASP A 137 -6.37 -32.13 -0.36
N ASN A 138 -6.39 -30.83 -0.69
CA ASN A 138 -7.11 -29.83 0.09
C ASN A 138 -7.74 -28.74 -0.83
N PRO A 139 -8.73 -27.97 -0.34
CA PRO A 139 -9.38 -26.93 -1.13
C PRO A 139 -8.59 -25.62 -1.24
N TYR A 140 -7.45 -25.49 -0.55
CA TYR A 140 -6.73 -24.23 -0.38
C TYR A 140 -5.64 -24.08 -1.44
N VAL A 141 -5.77 -23.04 -2.26
CA VAL A 141 -4.81 -22.70 -3.32
C VAL A 141 -4.28 -21.30 -3.06
N SER A 142 -2.96 -21.18 -2.98
CA SER A 142 -2.20 -19.94 -2.93
C SER A 142 -2.16 -19.30 -4.31
N LEU A 143 -2.05 -17.98 -4.35
CA LEU A 143 -2.00 -17.23 -5.60
C LEU A 143 -0.96 -16.12 -5.50
N ASN A 144 0.01 -16.15 -6.40
CA ASN A 144 0.97 -15.08 -6.57
C ASN A 144 0.47 -14.08 -7.62
N ASN A 145 0.07 -12.89 -7.15
CA ASN A 145 -0.36 -11.76 -7.97
C ASN A 145 0.65 -10.60 -7.85
N MET A 146 1.92 -10.89 -7.53
CA MET A 146 2.94 -9.85 -7.35
C MET A 146 3.28 -9.11 -8.65
N THR A 147 3.09 -9.75 -9.80
CA THR A 147 3.44 -9.20 -11.12
C THR A 147 2.28 -8.52 -11.84
N SER A 148 1.03 -8.71 -11.38
CA SER A 148 -0.14 -8.15 -12.05
C SER A 148 -0.62 -6.86 -11.38
N GLY A 149 -1.02 -5.90 -12.23
CA GLY A 149 -1.58 -4.61 -11.83
C GLY A 149 -3.03 -4.68 -11.37
N ASN A 150 -3.71 -5.80 -11.61
CA ASN A 150 -5.12 -6.00 -11.29
C ASN A 150 -5.29 -6.95 -10.10
N PRO A 151 -6.30 -6.75 -9.22
CA PRO A 151 -6.70 -7.77 -8.27
C PRO A 151 -7.16 -9.04 -8.99
N VAL A 152 -6.74 -10.21 -8.51
CA VAL A 152 -7.11 -11.51 -9.09
C VAL A 152 -7.90 -12.32 -8.07
N PRO A 153 -9.03 -12.94 -8.43
CA PRO A 153 -9.79 -13.81 -7.53
C PRO A 153 -8.91 -14.93 -6.97
N LEU A 154 -8.93 -15.13 -5.65
CA LEU A 154 -8.22 -16.24 -5.01
C LEU A 154 -8.94 -17.55 -5.34
N PRO A 155 -8.34 -18.49 -6.09
CA PRO A 155 -9.01 -19.74 -6.45
C PRO A 155 -9.25 -20.63 -5.23
N ARG A 156 -10.28 -21.47 -5.34
CA ARG A 156 -10.57 -22.57 -4.42
C ARG A 156 -10.79 -23.84 -5.22
N ALA A 157 -10.23 -24.94 -4.78
CA ALA A 157 -10.46 -26.22 -5.44
C ALA A 157 -11.88 -26.74 -5.13
N ASP A 158 -12.70 -26.83 -6.17
CA ASP A 158 -14.11 -27.23 -6.15
C ASP A 158 -14.41 -28.43 -7.06
N GLY A 159 -13.43 -28.86 -7.86
CA GLY A 159 -13.53 -29.94 -8.83
C GLY A 159 -13.09 -31.32 -8.32
N PRO A 160 -13.27 -32.37 -9.15
CA PRO A 160 -12.86 -33.73 -8.81
C PRO A 160 -11.35 -33.83 -8.58
N GLY A 161 -10.93 -34.64 -7.61
CA GLY A 161 -9.50 -34.76 -7.28
C GLY A 161 -8.89 -33.49 -6.68
N TRP A 162 -9.73 -32.58 -6.17
CA TRP A 162 -9.32 -31.26 -5.70
C TRP A 162 -8.78 -30.36 -6.83
N SER A 163 -9.24 -30.54 -8.07
CA SER A 163 -8.94 -29.61 -9.16
C SER A 163 -9.63 -28.26 -8.95
N VAL A 164 -9.11 -27.20 -9.55
CA VAL A 164 -9.79 -25.90 -9.65
C VAL A 164 -10.57 -25.89 -10.96
N SER A 165 -11.87 -25.59 -10.93
CA SER A 165 -12.67 -25.44 -12.16
C SER A 165 -12.49 -24.04 -12.80
N ASP A 166 -12.73 -23.91 -14.11
CA ASP A 166 -12.70 -22.62 -14.83
C ASP A 166 -13.65 -21.55 -14.23
N SER A 167 -14.65 -21.99 -13.46
CA SER A 167 -15.65 -21.14 -12.79
C SER A 167 -15.37 -20.86 -11.32
N ALA A 168 -14.24 -21.34 -10.77
CA ALA A 168 -13.93 -21.27 -9.35
C ALA A 168 -13.44 -19.87 -8.93
N VAL A 169 -14.38 -18.93 -8.78
CA VAL A 169 -14.13 -17.63 -8.14
C VAL A 169 -14.21 -17.83 -6.63
N GLY A 170 -13.08 -17.77 -5.91
CA GLY A 170 -13.12 -17.78 -4.45
C GLY A 170 -13.79 -16.52 -3.88
N PRO A 171 -14.14 -16.54 -2.58
CA PRO A 171 -14.91 -15.45 -1.95
C PRO A 171 -14.12 -14.14 -1.78
N THR A 172 -12.81 -14.17 -2.04
CA THR A 172 -11.88 -13.06 -1.82
C THR A 172 -10.97 -12.89 -3.04
N SER A 173 -10.56 -11.65 -3.31
CA SER A 173 -9.55 -11.34 -4.33
C SER A 173 -8.21 -11.07 -3.67
N VAL A 174 -7.13 -11.56 -4.28
CA VAL A 174 -5.77 -11.15 -3.94
C VAL A 174 -5.56 -9.77 -4.56
N PRO A 175 -5.23 -8.73 -3.76
CA PRO A 175 -4.98 -7.40 -4.30
C PRO A 175 -3.84 -7.40 -5.34
N ARG A 176 -3.75 -6.34 -6.14
CA ARG A 176 -2.60 -6.13 -7.03
C ARG A 176 -1.30 -6.16 -6.24
N ARG A 177 -0.22 -6.64 -6.86
CA ARG A 177 1.14 -6.68 -6.29
C ARG A 177 1.21 -7.37 -4.92
N ALA A 178 0.39 -8.39 -4.73
CA ALA A 178 0.28 -9.14 -3.51
C ALA A 178 0.36 -10.64 -3.78
N VAL A 179 0.72 -11.41 -2.78
CA VAL A 179 0.63 -12.87 -2.82
C VAL A 179 -0.18 -13.35 -1.62
N ALA A 180 -1.16 -14.19 -1.89
CA ALA A 180 -1.86 -14.93 -0.86
C ALA A 180 -1.21 -16.30 -0.72
N VAL A 181 -0.57 -16.54 0.43
CA VAL A 181 0.04 -17.82 0.78
C VAL A 181 -0.85 -18.54 1.77
N LEU A 182 -1.35 -19.70 1.36
CA LEU A 182 -2.13 -20.60 2.20
C LEU A 182 -1.30 -21.84 2.49
N VAL A 183 -1.06 -22.07 3.78
CA VAL A 183 -0.22 -23.16 4.27
C VAL A 183 -1.05 -24.07 5.14
N GLU A 184 -1.10 -25.35 4.77
CA GLU A 184 -1.63 -26.39 5.62
C GLU A 184 -0.50 -27.05 6.40
N GLY A 185 -0.57 -26.98 7.72
CA GLY A 185 0.28 -27.76 8.62
C GLY A 185 -0.42 -29.03 9.10
N ARG A 186 0.34 -30.13 9.17
CA ARG A 186 -0.11 -31.44 9.62
C ARG A 186 0.85 -31.99 10.66
N ALA A 187 0.32 -32.57 11.73
CA ALA A 187 1.13 -33.24 12.74
C ALA A 187 0.41 -34.45 13.35
N GLY A 188 1.19 -35.48 13.69
CA GLY A 188 0.69 -36.66 14.38
C GLY A 188 1.41 -37.95 14.00
N LYS A 189 1.10 -39.04 14.71
CA LYS A 189 1.75 -40.34 14.50
C LYS A 189 1.56 -40.92 13.10
N GLY A 190 0.48 -40.52 12.41
CA GLY A 190 0.20 -40.96 11.04
C GLY A 190 1.23 -40.50 10.01
N LEU A 191 2.08 -39.50 10.34
CA LEU A 191 3.08 -38.91 9.43
C LEU A 191 4.50 -39.49 9.59
N ARG A 192 4.72 -40.41 10.54
CA ARG A 192 6.08 -40.94 10.84
C ARG A 192 6.74 -41.69 9.68
N GLY A 193 5.94 -42.16 8.72
CA GLY A 193 6.42 -42.86 7.53
C GLY A 193 6.87 -41.95 6.39
N LEU A 194 6.67 -40.63 6.49
CA LEU A 194 6.99 -39.70 5.41
C LEU A 194 8.50 -39.58 5.19
N THR A 195 8.90 -39.59 3.91
CA THR A 195 10.30 -39.48 3.49
C THR A 195 10.42 -38.47 2.35
N SER A 196 11.63 -38.03 2.02
CA SER A 196 11.84 -37.13 0.88
C SER A 196 11.40 -37.75 -0.46
N ALA A 197 11.45 -39.07 -0.58
CA ALA A 197 11.01 -39.80 -1.78
C ALA A 197 9.49 -40.03 -1.85
N ASP A 198 8.80 -39.99 -0.70
CA ASP A 198 7.34 -40.11 -0.60
C ASP A 198 6.85 -39.12 0.48
N PRO A 199 6.88 -37.81 0.16
CA PRO A 199 6.67 -36.76 1.15
C PRO A 199 5.19 -36.54 1.46
N ASN A 200 4.26 -37.09 0.67
CA ASN A 200 2.82 -36.91 0.87
C ASN A 200 2.01 -38.21 0.91
N GLN A 201 2.62 -39.31 1.36
CA GLN A 201 1.90 -40.57 1.54
C GLN A 201 0.65 -40.42 2.42
N ALA A 202 -0.40 -41.17 2.10
CA ALA A 202 -1.61 -41.25 2.92
C ALA A 202 -1.27 -41.59 4.38
N PRO A 203 -1.75 -40.81 5.37
CA PRO A 203 -1.36 -40.97 6.76
C PRO A 203 -1.82 -42.31 7.34
N ARG A 204 -0.92 -43.02 8.02
CA ARG A 204 -1.19 -44.32 8.65
C ARG A 204 -1.51 -44.16 10.14
N GLY A 205 -2.53 -43.37 10.45
CA GLY A 205 -2.95 -43.07 11.82
C GLY A 205 -3.50 -41.65 12.00
N PRO A 206 -3.80 -41.23 13.25
CA PRO A 206 -4.39 -39.92 13.51
C PRO A 206 -3.43 -38.78 13.18
N VAL A 207 -3.96 -37.77 12.49
CA VAL A 207 -3.29 -36.52 12.12
C VAL A 207 -4.17 -35.35 12.52
N SER A 208 -3.57 -34.28 13.02
CA SER A 208 -4.21 -32.98 13.22
C SER A 208 -3.74 -32.03 12.13
N THR A 209 -4.65 -31.19 11.66
CA THR A 209 -4.41 -30.20 10.60
C THR A 209 -4.64 -28.80 11.15
N ALA A 210 -3.95 -27.82 10.60
CA ALA A 210 -4.19 -26.39 10.82
C ALA A 210 -3.89 -25.66 9.51
N VAL A 211 -4.72 -24.70 9.13
CA VAL A 211 -4.48 -23.91 7.91
C VAL A 211 -4.28 -22.46 8.30
N VAL A 212 -3.20 -21.89 7.77
CA VAL A 212 -2.83 -20.50 7.94
C VAL A 212 -2.89 -19.83 6.58
N GLU A 213 -3.58 -18.70 6.52
CA GLU A 213 -3.65 -17.84 5.36
C GLU A 213 -2.95 -16.52 5.69
N ALA A 214 -2.02 -16.11 4.84
CA ALA A 214 -1.40 -14.80 4.93
C ALA A 214 -1.37 -14.13 3.56
N VAL A 215 -1.63 -12.82 3.55
CA VAL A 215 -1.42 -11.99 2.37
C VAL A 215 -0.20 -11.12 2.61
N TYR A 216 0.69 -11.13 1.62
CA TYR A 216 1.95 -10.43 1.63
C TYR A 216 2.01 -9.41 0.51
N HIS A 217 2.57 -8.25 0.79
CA HIS A 217 2.83 -7.20 -0.19
C HIS A 217 4.31 -6.85 -0.16
N VAL A 218 4.82 -6.29 -1.27
CA VAL A 218 6.18 -5.77 -1.31
C VAL A 218 6.26 -4.52 -0.44
N GLY A 219 7.06 -4.60 0.62
CA GLY A 219 7.50 -3.44 1.39
C GLY A 219 8.78 -2.90 0.77
N LEU A 220 8.83 -1.59 0.54
CA LEU A 220 10.04 -0.92 0.04
C LEU A 220 11.10 -0.83 1.13
N ASN A 221 11.78 -1.94 1.45
CA ASN A 221 13.04 -1.89 2.18
C ASN A 221 14.16 -1.57 1.19
N GLN A 222 14.33 -0.29 0.87
CA GLN A 222 15.67 0.20 0.55
C GLN A 222 16.32 0.60 1.89
N ASP A 223 17.64 0.53 2.00
CA ASP A 223 18.43 1.08 3.13
C ASP A 223 18.35 2.63 3.20
N VAL A 224 17.26 3.23 2.73
CA VAL A 224 16.91 4.63 2.93
C VAL A 224 16.20 4.71 4.26
N THR A 225 16.83 5.37 5.23
CA THR A 225 16.17 5.71 6.48
C THR A 225 15.00 6.66 6.19
N SER A 226 13.78 6.12 6.08
CA SER A 226 12.58 6.82 5.65
C SER A 226 12.48 8.23 6.25
N ALA A 227 12.48 9.25 5.39
CA ALA A 227 12.33 10.66 5.74
C ALA A 227 11.01 11.20 5.23
N ALA A 228 10.44 12.16 5.95
CA ALA A 228 9.16 12.75 5.56
C ALA A 228 9.32 13.63 4.30
N LEU A 229 10.47 14.33 4.20
CA LEU A 229 10.87 15.11 3.04
C LEU A 229 12.28 14.73 2.60
N MET A 230 12.48 14.63 1.29
CA MET A 230 13.76 14.41 0.64
C MET A 230 13.92 15.39 -0.54
N ALA A 231 14.78 16.39 -0.39
CA ALA A 231 15.04 17.41 -1.42
C ALA A 231 16.45 17.29 -2.02
N GLY A 232 16.54 17.06 -3.32
CA GLY A 232 17.80 17.11 -4.06
C GLY A 232 18.48 18.48 -3.98
N SER A 233 17.72 19.53 -3.66
CA SER A 233 18.20 20.88 -3.40
C SER A 233 17.84 21.30 -1.97
N ASN A 234 17.19 22.46 -1.78
CA ASN A 234 16.82 23.01 -0.49
C ASN A 234 15.45 22.53 -0.01
N ILE A 235 15.25 22.49 1.30
CA ILE A 235 13.92 22.46 1.93
C ILE A 235 13.65 23.84 2.52
N ASP A 236 12.63 24.54 2.00
CA ASP A 236 12.23 25.86 2.45
C ASP A 236 10.77 25.83 2.94
N LEU A 237 10.58 25.93 4.26
CA LEU A 237 9.28 25.92 4.91
C LEU A 237 8.97 27.32 5.43
N THR A 238 7.85 27.91 5.00
CA THR A 238 7.35 29.19 5.52
C THR A 238 6.10 28.95 6.36
N VAL A 239 6.16 29.30 7.64
CA VAL A 239 5.05 29.14 8.59
C VAL A 239 4.53 30.48 9.09
N ALA A 240 3.22 30.61 9.32
CA ALA A 240 2.64 31.83 9.90
C ALA A 240 3.31 32.20 11.25
N GLN A 241 3.13 33.45 11.71
CA GLN A 241 3.81 33.96 12.91
C GLN A 241 3.58 33.12 14.18
N ASP A 242 2.36 32.60 14.34
CA ASP A 242 1.99 31.69 15.45
C ASP A 242 2.01 30.20 15.04
N GLY A 243 2.53 29.93 13.85
CA GLY A 243 2.59 28.64 13.19
C GLY A 243 3.80 27.79 13.57
N TYR A 244 3.86 26.57 13.05
CA TYR A 244 5.03 25.70 13.15
C TYR A 244 5.01 24.61 12.08
N ALA A 245 6.19 24.07 11.79
CA ALA A 245 6.37 22.83 11.06
C ALA A 245 6.51 21.66 12.03
N LEU A 246 5.85 20.53 11.77
CA LEU A 246 5.86 19.32 12.59
C LEU A 246 6.28 18.14 11.74
N VAL A 247 7.31 17.43 12.18
CA VAL A 247 7.70 16.14 11.61
C VAL A 247 7.45 15.06 12.65
N SER A 248 6.66 14.07 12.27
CA SER A 248 6.27 12.97 13.13
C SER A 248 6.30 11.64 12.39
N LEU A 249 6.31 10.56 13.16
CA LEU A 249 6.15 9.22 12.64
C LEU A 249 4.79 8.66 13.03
N TYR A 250 4.15 8.00 12.06
CA TYR A 250 2.94 7.23 12.23
C TYR A 250 3.30 5.73 12.21
N GLY A 251 2.88 4.97 13.23
CA GLY A 251 3.17 3.53 13.32
C GLY A 251 4.63 3.15 13.64
N ALA A 252 5.45 4.09 14.11
CA ALA A 252 6.87 3.87 14.44
C ALA A 252 7.14 2.77 15.47
N LYS A 253 8.24 2.04 15.27
CA LYS A 253 8.83 1.13 16.26
C LYS A 253 9.69 1.91 17.26
N GLU A 254 9.96 1.29 18.40
CA GLU A 254 10.89 1.84 19.39
C GLU A 254 12.28 2.03 18.77
N GLY A 255 12.80 3.26 18.80
CA GLY A 255 14.09 3.63 18.19
C GLY A 255 13.99 4.36 16.85
N ASP A 256 12.82 4.39 16.20
CA ASP A 256 12.64 5.17 14.98
C ASP A 256 12.65 6.68 15.27
N ARG A 257 13.22 7.44 14.33
CA ARG A 257 13.38 8.89 14.42
C ARG A 257 12.70 9.58 13.24
N PRO A 258 11.97 10.68 13.45
CA PRO A 258 11.53 11.53 12.35
C PRO A 258 12.73 12.13 11.64
N ARG A 259 12.69 12.17 10.30
CA ARG A 259 13.82 12.64 9.47
C ARG A 259 13.38 13.62 8.40
N LEU A 260 14.25 14.59 8.13
CA LEU A 260 14.27 15.45 6.95
C LEU A 260 15.63 15.29 6.27
N ARG A 261 15.67 15.29 4.93
CA ARG A 261 16.91 15.14 4.16
C ARG A 261 16.94 16.15 3.02
N ALA A 262 17.97 17.00 2.98
CA ALA A 262 18.22 17.93 1.90
C ALA A 262 19.68 17.84 1.47
N LYS A 263 19.96 17.74 0.17
CA LYS A 263 21.34 17.87 -0.31
C LYS A 263 21.82 19.35 -0.36
N GLY A 264 20.90 20.30 -0.17
CA GLY A 264 21.15 21.72 0.08
C GLY A 264 20.95 22.13 1.54
N SER A 265 20.34 23.30 1.75
CA SER A 265 19.99 23.83 3.07
C SER A 265 18.58 23.45 3.53
N VAL A 266 18.32 23.58 4.82
CA VAL A 266 16.99 23.46 5.43
C VAL A 266 16.64 24.76 6.15
N SER A 267 15.56 25.41 5.72
CA SER A 267 15.08 26.68 6.27
C SER A 267 13.64 26.53 6.76
N VAL A 268 13.36 27.02 7.97
CA VAL A 268 12.02 27.20 8.51
C VAL A 268 11.90 28.65 8.94
N LEU A 269 11.08 29.42 8.23
CA LEU A 269 10.98 30.87 8.36
C LEU A 269 9.54 31.32 8.58
N HIS A 270 9.39 32.51 9.15
CA HIS A 270 8.17 33.30 9.11
C HIS A 270 8.14 34.16 7.83
N PRO A 271 6.99 34.74 7.44
CA PRO A 271 6.87 35.52 6.21
C PRO A 271 7.73 36.80 6.22
N ASP A 272 8.10 37.28 7.40
CA ASP A 272 9.01 38.41 7.61
C ASP A 272 10.50 38.03 7.49
N GLY A 273 10.81 36.76 7.20
CA GLY A 273 12.16 36.22 7.08
C GLY A 273 12.83 35.87 8.41
N THR A 274 12.15 36.03 9.55
CA THR A 274 12.67 35.58 10.85
C THR A 274 12.56 34.06 10.99
N ALA A 275 13.32 33.46 11.89
CA ALA A 275 13.32 32.01 12.09
C ALA A 275 11.97 31.52 12.64
N GLY A 276 11.33 30.61 11.90
CA GLY A 276 10.11 29.92 12.31
C GLY A 276 10.40 28.64 13.10
N ASP A 277 9.35 28.04 13.65
CA ASP A 277 9.48 26.88 14.53
C ASP A 277 9.36 25.53 13.82
N LEU A 278 10.28 24.62 14.12
CA LEU A 278 10.29 23.23 13.67
C LEU A 278 10.26 22.28 14.89
N SER A 279 9.27 21.39 14.93
CA SER A 279 9.12 20.38 15.97
C SER A 279 9.32 18.98 15.42
N MET A 280 10.23 18.22 16.04
CA MET A 280 10.43 16.79 15.80
C MET A 280 9.71 16.02 16.92
N ALA A 281 8.65 15.29 16.58
CA ALA A 281 7.78 14.68 17.57
C ALA A 281 8.31 13.32 18.09
N LYS A 282 7.99 13.03 19.37
CA LYS A 282 8.12 11.74 20.08
C LYS A 282 9.56 11.26 20.40
N THR A 283 10.56 11.60 19.60
CA THR A 283 11.98 11.24 19.79
C THR A 283 12.90 12.35 19.26
N GLU A 284 14.20 12.31 19.58
CA GLU A 284 15.20 13.15 18.90
C GLU A 284 15.17 12.85 17.40
N GLY A 285 14.81 13.86 16.59
CA GLY A 285 14.77 13.73 15.13
C GLY A 285 16.13 13.91 14.48
N GLU A 286 16.21 13.71 13.17
CA GLU A 286 17.40 14.00 12.37
C GLU A 286 17.07 14.97 11.23
N ILE A 287 17.94 15.96 11.04
CA ILE A 287 17.87 16.90 9.93
C ILE A 287 19.18 16.76 9.14
N GLY A 288 19.09 16.08 8.00
CA GLY A 288 20.19 15.97 7.04
C GLY A 288 20.24 17.20 6.16
N ARG A 289 21.40 17.84 6.09
CA ARG A 289 21.67 19.00 5.24
C ARG A 289 23.12 19.04 4.78
N ASN A 290 23.40 19.76 3.70
CA ASN A 290 24.78 20.07 3.35
C ASN A 290 25.29 21.26 4.16
N ALA A 291 26.23 21.05 5.09
CA ALA A 291 26.76 22.13 5.91
C ALA A 291 27.61 23.15 5.14
N GLY A 292 28.07 22.81 3.94
CA GLY A 292 28.76 23.73 3.03
C GLY A 292 27.82 24.61 2.21
N ALA A 293 26.52 24.30 2.16
CA ALA A 293 25.52 25.10 1.46
C ALA A 293 24.95 26.17 2.40
N PRO A 294 25.15 27.49 2.15
CA PRO A 294 24.51 28.54 2.94
C PRO A 294 23.00 28.57 2.68
N PRO A 295 22.16 28.85 3.70
CA PRO A 295 22.51 29.17 5.09
C PRO A 295 22.76 27.94 5.98
N GLY A 296 22.62 26.73 5.45
CA GLY A 296 22.78 25.49 6.19
C GLY A 296 21.47 25.10 6.88
N PHE A 297 21.32 25.46 8.16
CA PHE A 297 20.06 25.29 8.89
C PHE A 297 19.62 26.63 9.48
N VAL A 298 18.38 27.03 9.19
CA VAL A 298 17.73 28.20 9.81
C VAL A 298 16.38 27.78 10.34
N GLY A 299 16.12 28.02 11.64
CA GLY A 299 14.86 27.66 12.29
C GLY A 299 15.03 27.45 13.79
N ASN A 300 13.94 27.55 14.53
CA ASN A 300 13.88 27.30 15.96
C ASN A 300 13.42 25.86 16.22
N LEU A 301 14.27 25.04 16.85
CA LEU A 301 13.90 23.67 17.22
C LEU A 301 13.07 23.66 18.50
N ARG A 302 11.87 23.08 18.44
CA ARG A 302 10.99 22.87 19.60
C ARG A 302 11.00 21.41 20.09
N GLY A 303 10.93 21.21 21.40
CA GLY A 303 10.78 19.88 22.02
C GLY A 303 12.10 19.19 22.35
N GLN A 304 12.22 17.88 22.08
CA GLN A 304 13.43 17.07 22.35
C GLN A 304 14.61 17.42 21.41
N GLY A 305 14.40 18.31 20.43
CA GLY A 305 15.42 18.75 19.50
C GLY A 305 15.63 17.81 18.32
N ALA A 306 16.66 18.11 17.53
CA ALA A 306 17.06 17.34 16.36
C ALA A 306 18.57 17.28 16.27
N THR A 307 19.11 16.14 15.83
CA THR A 307 20.51 16.02 15.45
C THR A 307 20.68 16.50 14.02
N LEU A 308 21.63 17.41 13.80
CA LEU A 308 22.01 17.83 12.45
C LEU A 308 23.00 16.82 11.87
N VAL A 309 22.71 16.32 10.67
CA VAL A 309 23.51 15.33 9.95
C VAL A 309 24.03 15.97 8.66
N GLN A 310 25.28 15.66 8.29
CA GLN A 310 25.87 16.11 7.04
C GLN A 310 25.35 15.25 5.88
N GLU A 311 24.79 15.91 4.87
CA GLU A 311 24.42 15.34 3.58
C GLU A 311 25.42 15.80 2.52
N ASN A 312 25.77 14.93 1.58
CA ASN A 312 26.68 15.29 0.49
C ASN A 312 25.92 15.25 -0.85
N VAL A 313 26.05 16.32 -1.62
CA VAL A 313 25.57 16.32 -3.01
C VAL A 313 26.36 15.27 -3.79
N GLY A 314 25.69 14.48 -4.61
CA GLY A 314 26.37 13.53 -5.51
C GLY A 314 26.71 12.16 -4.93
N ASP A 315 26.35 11.86 -3.68
CA ASP A 315 26.60 10.55 -3.08
C ASP A 315 25.54 9.48 -3.46
N GLY A 316 24.38 9.91 -3.99
CA GLY A 316 23.27 9.03 -4.35
C GLY A 316 22.63 8.32 -3.16
N ALA A 317 22.97 8.71 -1.92
CA ALA A 317 22.53 8.06 -0.69
C ALA A 317 21.35 8.81 -0.04
N ASP A 318 20.67 8.15 0.89
CA ASP A 318 19.65 8.72 1.79
C ASP A 318 18.36 9.22 1.12
N PHE A 319 18.14 8.86 -0.15
CA PHE A 319 16.98 9.24 -0.97
C PHE A 319 16.29 8.01 -1.54
N TYR A 320 14.95 8.04 -1.61
CA TYR A 320 14.22 7.07 -2.42
C TYR A 320 14.67 7.18 -3.87
N ASN A 321 15.23 6.09 -4.40
CA ASN A 321 15.66 6.00 -5.79
C ASN A 321 14.58 5.26 -6.57
N LEU A 322 13.74 6.04 -7.25
CA LEU A 322 12.66 5.54 -8.10
C LEU A 322 12.91 6.02 -9.52
N GLN A 323 13.32 5.12 -10.41
CA GLN A 323 13.49 5.45 -11.82
C GLN A 323 12.14 5.58 -12.52
N TRP A 324 12.06 6.42 -13.56
CA TRP A 324 10.82 6.66 -14.28
C TRP A 324 10.20 5.36 -14.78
N ASP A 325 10.99 4.46 -15.33
CA ASP A 325 10.51 3.18 -15.88
C ASP A 325 9.86 2.30 -14.82
N ALA A 326 10.28 2.43 -13.56
CA ALA A 326 9.73 1.67 -12.44
C ALA A 326 8.44 2.27 -11.84
N VAL A 327 8.04 3.46 -12.30
CA VAL A 327 6.77 4.10 -11.91
C VAL A 327 5.59 3.37 -12.55
N THR A 328 4.51 3.22 -11.78
CA THR A 328 3.26 2.61 -12.27
C THR A 328 2.59 3.55 -13.27
N LYS A 329 2.24 3.00 -14.44
CA LYS A 329 1.60 3.72 -15.55
C LYS A 329 0.42 2.91 -16.08
N ALA A 330 -0.61 3.60 -16.55
CA ALA A 330 -1.64 2.98 -17.36
C ALA A 330 -1.04 2.49 -18.68
N SER A 331 -1.49 1.33 -19.17
CA SER A 331 -0.96 0.76 -20.41
C SER A 331 -1.25 1.67 -21.60
N PRO A 332 -0.27 1.97 -22.46
CA PRO A 332 -0.50 2.66 -23.73
C PRO A 332 -1.12 1.74 -24.80
N ASP A 333 -1.42 0.48 -24.49
CA ASP A 333 -2.21 -0.39 -25.36
C ASP A 333 -3.72 -0.10 -25.14
N PRO A 334 -4.48 0.30 -26.19
CA PRO A 334 -5.91 0.60 -26.08
C PRO A 334 -6.79 -0.63 -25.77
N THR A 335 -6.21 -1.83 -25.72
CA THR A 335 -6.90 -3.07 -25.33
C THR A 335 -6.71 -3.44 -23.85
N GLU A 336 -5.83 -2.72 -23.13
CA GLU A 336 -5.49 -3.02 -21.73
C GLU A 336 -5.91 -1.91 -20.75
N SER A 337 -6.24 -0.71 -21.26
CA SER A 337 -6.64 0.43 -20.43
C SER A 337 -7.67 1.34 -21.12
N VAL A 338 -8.28 2.24 -20.36
CA VAL A 338 -9.12 3.31 -20.89
C VAL A 338 -8.24 4.34 -21.60
N HIS A 339 -8.57 4.70 -22.84
CA HIS A 339 -7.86 5.76 -23.57
C HIS A 339 -8.76 6.98 -23.72
N ILE A 340 -8.22 8.16 -23.44
CA ILE A 340 -8.86 9.45 -23.68
C ILE A 340 -7.88 10.42 -24.32
N PRO A 341 -8.33 11.31 -25.22
CA PRO A 341 -7.43 12.29 -25.80
C PRO A 341 -7.03 13.36 -24.78
N ALA A 342 -5.78 13.80 -24.86
CA ALA A 342 -5.30 15.02 -24.24
C ALA A 342 -6.12 16.24 -24.71
N GLY A 343 -6.08 17.31 -23.93
CA GLY A 343 -6.86 18.52 -24.15
C GLY A 343 -7.40 19.11 -22.86
N THR A 344 -8.32 20.04 -23.02
CA THR A 344 -8.93 20.78 -21.91
C THR A 344 -10.38 20.33 -21.71
N TYR A 345 -10.66 19.83 -20.51
CA TYR A 345 -11.96 19.36 -20.04
C TYR A 345 -12.55 20.42 -19.11
N VAL A 346 -13.67 21.01 -19.53
CA VAL A 346 -14.23 22.20 -18.93
C VAL A 346 -15.60 21.90 -18.35
N VAL A 347 -15.79 22.19 -17.06
CA VAL A 347 -17.11 22.15 -16.42
C VAL A 347 -17.80 23.50 -16.60
N TRP A 348 -19.03 23.46 -17.10
CA TRP A 348 -19.89 24.63 -17.32
C TRP A 348 -20.89 24.82 -16.19
N ASP A 349 -21.48 26.01 -16.11
CA ASP A 349 -22.47 26.42 -15.10
C ASP A 349 -23.74 25.54 -15.03
N ASP A 350 -23.99 24.74 -16.07
CA ASP A 350 -25.10 23.78 -16.14
C ASP A 350 -24.71 22.35 -15.70
N ASN A 351 -23.53 22.18 -15.09
CA ASN A 351 -22.90 20.91 -14.72
C ASN A 351 -22.52 20.00 -15.90
N SER A 352 -22.62 20.43 -17.16
CA SER A 352 -22.09 19.63 -18.26
C SER A 352 -20.57 19.80 -18.41
N ILE A 353 -19.95 18.75 -18.94
CA ILE A 353 -18.52 18.68 -19.19
C ILE A 353 -18.29 18.82 -20.69
N HIS A 354 -17.36 19.67 -21.07
CA HIS A 354 -17.06 20.01 -22.44
C HIS A 354 -15.59 19.79 -22.73
N TYR A 355 -15.31 19.12 -23.83
CA TYR A 355 -13.95 18.85 -24.30
C TYR A 355 -13.54 19.83 -25.39
N TYR A 356 -12.30 20.31 -25.28
CA TYR A 356 -11.61 21.10 -26.28
C TYR A 356 -10.28 20.41 -26.63
N ASP A 357 -10.08 20.14 -27.92
CA ASP A 357 -8.80 19.68 -28.46
C ASP A 357 -7.83 20.88 -28.54
N LEU A 358 -7.45 21.38 -27.36
CA LEU A 358 -6.59 22.54 -27.12
C LEU A 358 -5.82 22.29 -25.82
N GLY A 359 -4.54 22.64 -25.80
CA GLY A 359 -3.78 22.74 -24.55
C GLY A 359 -4.30 23.90 -23.68
N PHE A 360 -3.91 23.96 -22.40
CA PHE A 360 -4.42 24.96 -21.46
C PHE A 360 -4.20 26.41 -21.94
N GLU A 361 -2.98 26.76 -22.35
CA GLU A 361 -2.66 28.12 -22.84
C GLU A 361 -3.38 28.47 -24.14
N GLU A 362 -3.57 27.47 -25.02
CA GLU A 362 -4.31 27.67 -26.26
C GLU A 362 -5.80 27.86 -26.00
N TYR A 363 -6.38 27.08 -25.08
CA TYR A 363 -7.77 27.23 -24.64
C TYR A 363 -8.01 28.59 -23.98
N LYS A 364 -7.10 29.01 -23.10
CA LYS A 364 -7.14 30.34 -22.49
C LYS A 364 -7.13 31.43 -23.56
N THR A 365 -6.21 31.34 -24.52
CA THR A 365 -6.13 32.29 -25.65
C THR A 365 -7.41 32.28 -26.47
N TYR A 366 -7.94 31.09 -26.78
CA TYR A 366 -9.17 30.90 -27.53
C TYR A 366 -10.37 31.58 -26.87
N MET A 367 -10.50 31.44 -25.55
CA MET A 367 -11.59 32.02 -24.78
C MET A 367 -11.42 33.51 -24.47
N THR A 368 -10.31 34.16 -24.86
CA THR A 368 -10.21 35.64 -24.76
C THR A 368 -11.02 36.37 -25.84
N ASP A 369 -11.39 35.69 -26.93
CA ASP A 369 -12.28 36.24 -27.95
C ASP A 369 -13.74 36.07 -27.51
N PRO A 370 -14.51 37.16 -27.31
CA PRO A 370 -15.91 37.08 -26.93
C PRO A 370 -16.79 36.26 -27.88
N ALA A 371 -16.40 36.10 -29.14
CA ALA A 371 -17.12 35.26 -30.09
C ALA A 371 -17.11 33.78 -29.71
N ASN A 372 -16.06 33.32 -29.01
CA ASN A 372 -15.87 31.93 -28.62
C ASN A 372 -16.54 31.60 -27.28
N HIS A 373 -17.05 32.59 -26.55
CA HIS A 373 -17.74 32.37 -25.28
C HIS A 373 -19.04 31.55 -25.42
N ALA A 374 -19.59 31.38 -26.61
CA ALA A 374 -20.76 30.51 -26.79
C ALA A 374 -20.39 29.13 -27.35
N ASP A 375 -19.12 28.93 -27.72
CA ASP A 375 -18.66 27.64 -28.23
C ASP A 375 -18.56 26.66 -27.07
N ALA A 376 -19.39 25.62 -27.13
CA ALA A 376 -19.45 24.57 -26.13
C ALA A 376 -18.43 23.45 -26.39
N GLY A 377 -17.63 23.51 -27.45
CA GLY A 377 -16.76 22.39 -27.84
C GLY A 377 -17.56 21.09 -27.97
N THR A 378 -16.97 19.98 -27.53
CA THR A 378 -17.63 18.66 -27.54
C THR A 378 -18.23 18.34 -26.17
N SER A 379 -19.56 18.33 -26.06
CA SER A 379 -20.24 17.91 -24.82
C SER A 379 -20.01 16.42 -24.53
N LEU A 380 -19.56 16.13 -23.31
CA LEU A 380 -19.23 14.80 -22.86
C LEU A 380 -20.33 14.20 -21.98
N THR A 381 -20.55 12.90 -22.13
CA THR A 381 -21.44 12.12 -21.27
C THR A 381 -20.66 11.00 -20.58
N TRP A 382 -21.34 10.21 -19.75
CA TRP A 382 -20.78 9.00 -19.16
C TRP A 382 -19.90 8.21 -20.14
N GLY A 383 -18.69 7.85 -19.70
CA GLY A 383 -17.76 7.05 -20.49
C GLY A 383 -17.07 7.77 -21.65
N PHE A 384 -17.40 9.04 -21.91
CA PHE A 384 -16.83 9.89 -22.98
C PHE A 384 -16.86 9.28 -24.41
N PRO A 385 -17.96 8.63 -24.86
CA PRO A 385 -18.01 8.02 -26.19
C PRO A 385 -17.84 9.02 -27.34
N GLN A 386 -18.03 10.32 -27.10
CA GLN A 386 -17.91 11.38 -28.11
C GLN A 386 -16.47 11.63 -28.57
N ILE A 387 -15.49 11.29 -27.73
CA ILE A 387 -14.07 11.62 -27.96
C ILE A 387 -13.15 10.39 -27.93
N ARG A 388 -13.70 9.21 -27.69
CA ARG A 388 -12.95 7.96 -27.56
C ARG A 388 -13.14 7.08 -28.80
N ASP A 389 -12.13 6.27 -29.10
CA ASP A 389 -12.26 5.21 -30.08
C ASP A 389 -13.42 4.26 -29.70
N PRO A 390 -14.33 3.93 -30.64
CA PRO A 390 -15.49 3.08 -30.35
C PRO A 390 -15.14 1.69 -29.81
N ALA A 391 -14.01 1.10 -30.21
CA ALA A 391 -13.56 -0.20 -29.72
C ALA A 391 -13.03 -0.08 -28.29
N ASN A 392 -12.24 0.96 -27.98
CA ASN A 392 -11.78 1.22 -26.61
C ASN A 392 -12.96 1.53 -25.67
N TYR A 393 -13.94 2.30 -26.11
CA TYR A 393 -15.17 2.54 -25.34
C TYR A 393 -15.97 1.26 -25.10
N ALA A 394 -16.13 0.42 -26.13
CA ALA A 394 -16.84 -0.85 -26.00
C ALA A 394 -16.14 -1.83 -25.03
N ALA A 395 -14.80 -1.82 -25.00
CA ALA A 395 -14.01 -2.62 -24.06
C ALA A 395 -14.08 -2.05 -22.63
N PHE A 396 -14.06 -0.71 -22.49
CA PHE A 396 -13.91 -0.04 -21.20
C PHE A 396 -14.89 1.13 -21.01
N ASN A 397 -16.11 0.83 -20.57
CA ASN A 397 -17.09 1.85 -20.18
C ASN A 397 -16.94 2.22 -18.68
N ARG A 398 -15.80 2.81 -18.32
CA ARG A 398 -15.32 2.97 -16.94
C ARG A 398 -14.97 4.41 -16.51
N ILE A 399 -15.17 5.39 -17.39
CA ILE A 399 -15.06 6.81 -16.99
C ILE A 399 -16.40 7.26 -16.47
N VAL A 400 -16.38 7.82 -15.27
CA VAL A 400 -17.61 8.09 -14.56
C VAL A 400 -17.87 9.57 -14.36
N VAL A 401 -19.09 9.98 -14.71
CA VAL A 401 -19.51 11.37 -14.72
C VAL A 401 -20.76 11.45 -13.84
N TRP A 402 -20.65 12.16 -12.71
CA TRP A 402 -21.76 12.30 -11.77
C TRP A 402 -21.79 13.70 -11.16
N PRO A 403 -22.99 14.27 -10.93
CA PRO A 403 -23.15 15.33 -9.95
C PRO A 403 -22.91 14.75 -8.54
N GLU A 404 -22.18 15.47 -7.70
CA GLU A 404 -22.05 15.15 -6.27
C GLU A 404 -23.40 15.40 -5.57
N TYR A 405 -23.66 14.77 -4.42
CA TYR A 405 -24.95 14.71 -3.69
C TYR A 405 -25.67 16.06 -3.43
N ASP A 406 -25.03 17.20 -3.70
CA ASP A 406 -25.58 18.55 -3.53
C ASP A 406 -25.89 19.28 -4.86
N ASP A 407 -25.71 18.65 -6.03
CA ASP A 407 -25.88 19.22 -7.39
C ASP A 407 -24.99 20.45 -7.69
N THR A 408 -24.00 20.77 -6.84
CA THR A 408 -23.12 21.94 -7.02
C THR A 408 -21.72 21.60 -7.51
N CYS A 409 -21.39 20.32 -7.66
CA CYS A 409 -20.06 19.86 -8.04
C CYS A 409 -20.14 18.74 -9.07
N GLN A 410 -19.43 18.91 -10.18
CA GLN A 410 -19.35 17.93 -11.25
C GLN A 410 -18.06 17.12 -11.14
N SER A 411 -18.20 15.79 -11.10
CA SER A 411 -17.08 14.87 -10.90
C SER A 411 -16.72 14.10 -12.17
N ILE A 412 -15.42 14.02 -12.48
CA ILE A 412 -14.83 13.07 -13.42
C ILE A 412 -14.12 11.99 -12.61
N GLY A 413 -14.59 10.75 -12.68
CA GLY A 413 -14.08 9.61 -11.96
C GLY A 413 -13.35 8.62 -12.87
N PHE A 414 -12.16 8.22 -12.42
CA PHE A 414 -11.35 7.15 -12.99
C PHE A 414 -11.32 5.98 -12.00
N ASP A 415 -12.02 4.90 -12.33
CA ASP A 415 -12.05 3.64 -11.56
C ASP A 415 -11.32 2.48 -12.26
N HIS A 416 -10.69 2.78 -13.40
CA HIS A 416 -9.86 1.88 -14.19
C HIS A 416 -8.64 2.62 -14.72
N ASP A 417 -7.56 1.89 -14.98
CA ASP A 417 -6.34 2.48 -15.54
C ASP A 417 -6.68 3.24 -16.81
N THR A 418 -6.24 4.50 -16.87
CA THR A 418 -6.56 5.46 -17.91
C THR A 418 -5.29 6.08 -18.45
N PHE A 419 -5.05 5.89 -19.74
CA PHE A 419 -3.98 6.51 -20.50
C PHE A 419 -4.54 7.73 -21.26
N VAL A 420 -3.92 8.90 -21.07
CA VAL A 420 -4.19 10.08 -21.87
C VAL A 420 -3.30 10.00 -23.11
N GLU A 421 -3.92 9.85 -24.28
CA GLU A 421 -3.20 9.81 -25.55
C GLU A 421 -3.05 11.22 -26.14
N PRO A 422 -2.00 11.49 -26.94
CA PRO A 422 -1.93 12.74 -27.68
C PRO A 422 -3.19 12.95 -28.53
N SER A 423 -3.73 14.16 -28.51
CA SER A 423 -4.95 14.49 -29.24
C SER A 423 -4.74 14.48 -30.75
N THR A 424 -5.83 14.64 -31.53
CA THR A 424 -5.73 14.72 -33.00
C THR A 424 -4.93 15.92 -33.50
N ARG A 425 -4.82 16.97 -32.67
CA ARG A 425 -3.99 18.15 -32.92
C ARG A 425 -2.58 18.06 -32.32
N GLY A 426 -2.24 16.93 -31.68
CA GLY A 426 -0.95 16.72 -31.04
C GLY A 426 -0.80 17.39 -29.68
N VAL A 427 -1.91 17.77 -29.02
CA VAL A 427 -1.89 18.21 -27.62
C VAL A 427 -1.51 17.01 -26.76
N THR A 428 -0.68 17.22 -25.75
CA THR A 428 -0.24 16.18 -24.80
C THR A 428 -0.72 16.41 -23.37
N ASP A 429 -1.15 17.65 -23.08
CA ASP A 429 -1.56 18.07 -21.75
C ASP A 429 -2.97 17.60 -21.42
N PHE A 430 -3.19 17.21 -20.17
CA PHE A 430 -4.49 16.87 -19.63
C PHE A 430 -4.91 17.94 -18.62
N THR A 431 -5.94 18.73 -18.94
CA THR A 431 -6.43 19.79 -18.06
C THR A 431 -7.89 19.59 -17.70
N VAL A 432 -8.24 19.68 -16.42
CA VAL A 432 -9.63 19.72 -15.93
C VAL A 432 -9.84 21.01 -15.15
N MET A 433 -10.83 21.82 -15.54
CA MET A 433 -11.02 23.15 -14.97
C MET A 433 -12.48 23.64 -15.05
N PRO A 434 -12.90 24.62 -14.22
CA PRO A 434 -14.07 25.42 -14.53
C PRO A 434 -13.78 26.30 -15.74
N ARG A 435 -14.82 26.75 -16.42
CA ARG A 435 -14.66 27.57 -17.64
C ARG A 435 -13.89 28.86 -17.46
N GLY A 436 -14.06 29.55 -16.33
CA GLY A 436 -13.33 30.77 -16.01
C GLY A 436 -11.87 30.54 -15.58
N GLY A 437 -11.46 29.26 -15.44
CA GLY A 437 -10.22 28.88 -14.78
C GLY A 437 -10.24 29.12 -13.28
N ALA A 438 -9.08 29.00 -12.65
CA ALA A 438 -8.93 29.24 -11.22
C ALA A 438 -7.52 29.74 -10.94
N PRO A 439 -7.36 30.86 -10.23
CA PRO A 439 -6.03 31.36 -9.89
C PRO A 439 -5.33 30.42 -8.91
N PHE A 440 -4.05 30.16 -9.16
CA PHE A 440 -3.22 29.32 -8.31
C PHE A 440 -2.74 30.07 -7.05
N LEU A 441 -2.49 31.37 -7.16
CA LEU A 441 -2.04 32.26 -6.07
C LEU A 441 -2.77 33.62 -6.12
N PRO A 442 -2.67 34.47 -5.07
CA PRO A 442 -3.38 35.75 -5.00
C PRO A 442 -3.06 36.75 -6.12
N ASP A 443 -1.84 36.70 -6.63
CA ASP A 443 -1.32 37.53 -7.72
C ASP A 443 -1.41 36.83 -9.09
N ASP A 444 -1.90 35.59 -9.12
CA ASP A 444 -2.02 34.82 -10.33
C ASP A 444 -3.22 35.28 -11.17
N THR A 445 -2.90 36.06 -12.19
CA THR A 445 -3.85 36.45 -13.25
C THR A 445 -3.72 35.55 -14.49
N ASN A 446 -2.74 34.65 -14.52
CA ASN A 446 -2.45 33.81 -15.66
C ASN A 446 -3.38 32.60 -15.72
N GLU A 447 -3.93 32.13 -14.61
CA GLU A 447 -4.86 30.99 -14.63
C GLU A 447 -6.35 31.39 -14.65
N VAL A 448 -6.63 32.68 -14.84
CA VAL A 448 -7.99 33.23 -15.00
C VAL A 448 -8.22 33.60 -16.45
N ILE A 449 -9.38 33.25 -16.99
CA ILE A 449 -9.79 33.60 -18.36
C ILE A 449 -10.67 34.86 -18.32
N PRO A 450 -10.18 36.01 -18.81
CA PRO A 450 -10.93 37.26 -18.77
C PRO A 450 -12.20 37.18 -19.63
N GLY A 451 -13.36 37.53 -19.05
CA GLY A 451 -14.62 37.65 -19.79
C GLY A 451 -15.49 36.38 -19.87
N ALA A 452 -14.97 35.22 -19.46
CA ALA A 452 -15.77 34.03 -19.18
C ALA A 452 -16.52 34.22 -17.85
N ALA A 453 -17.66 34.91 -17.90
CA ALA A 453 -18.50 35.15 -16.74
C ALA A 453 -19.24 33.87 -16.33
N ASP A 454 -18.57 32.99 -15.59
CA ASP A 454 -19.16 31.79 -15.01
C ASP A 454 -19.26 31.93 -13.48
N SER A 455 -20.36 31.40 -12.94
CA SER A 455 -20.57 31.30 -11.50
C SER A 455 -19.77 30.14 -10.89
N TYR A 456 -19.33 29.19 -11.73
CA TYR A 456 -18.56 28.04 -11.29
C TYR A 456 -17.11 28.43 -11.04
N THR A 457 -16.62 27.93 -9.90
CA THR A 457 -15.25 28.08 -9.44
C THR A 457 -14.61 26.70 -9.38
N ASN A 458 -13.34 26.63 -8.96
CA ASN A 458 -12.70 25.36 -8.64
C ASN A 458 -13.43 24.53 -7.56
N ASN A 459 -14.44 25.08 -6.86
CA ASN A 459 -15.26 24.30 -5.92
C ASN A 459 -16.22 23.35 -6.62
N ASN A 460 -16.57 23.65 -7.87
CA ASN A 460 -17.60 22.98 -8.64
C ASN A 460 -17.03 21.88 -9.54
N VAL A 461 -15.71 21.65 -9.49
CA VAL A 461 -15.00 20.68 -10.32
C VAL A 461 -14.31 19.68 -9.42
N GLN A 462 -14.49 18.39 -9.69
CA GLN A 462 -13.83 17.30 -8.97
C GLN A 462 -13.25 16.27 -9.94
N VAL A 463 -12.02 15.85 -9.67
CA VAL A 463 -11.40 14.67 -10.27
C VAL A 463 -11.26 13.61 -9.20
N ARG A 464 -11.66 12.37 -9.52
CA ARG A 464 -11.59 11.23 -8.61
C ARG A 464 -10.76 10.12 -9.25
N VAL A 465 -9.74 9.62 -8.55
CA VAL A 465 -8.91 8.49 -8.99
C VAL A 465 -8.96 7.39 -7.92
N VAL A 466 -9.67 6.30 -8.20
CA VAL A 466 -9.94 5.24 -7.22
C VAL A 466 -9.47 3.91 -7.77
N GLN A 467 -8.52 3.26 -7.07
CA GLN A 467 -7.97 1.95 -7.44
C GLN A 467 -7.45 1.89 -8.89
N ALA A 468 -7.05 3.03 -9.43
CA ALA A 468 -6.70 3.21 -10.83
C ALA A 468 -5.46 4.08 -10.99
N THR A 469 -4.84 4.00 -12.16
CA THR A 469 -3.72 4.83 -12.60
C THR A 469 -4.16 5.76 -13.71
N LEU A 470 -3.97 7.07 -13.54
CA LEU A 470 -4.09 8.05 -14.63
C LEU A 470 -2.69 8.39 -15.13
N SER A 471 -2.41 8.18 -16.40
CA SER A 471 -1.10 8.47 -17.01
C SER A 471 -1.20 9.44 -18.17
N ALA A 472 -0.34 10.46 -18.20
CA ALA A 472 -0.32 11.45 -19.27
C ALA A 472 1.10 11.75 -19.79
N PRO A 473 1.29 11.93 -21.10
CA PRO A 473 2.58 12.25 -21.71
C PRO A 473 2.95 13.74 -21.59
N GLY A 474 1.99 14.62 -21.36
CA GLY A 474 2.20 16.04 -21.09
C GLY A 474 1.78 16.43 -19.68
N ASP A 475 1.65 17.74 -19.45
CA ASP A 475 1.32 18.28 -18.13
C ASP A 475 -0.07 17.84 -17.68
N VAL A 476 -0.23 17.60 -16.38
CA VAL A 476 -1.54 17.35 -15.76
C VAL A 476 -1.93 18.54 -14.90
N ARG A 477 -3.04 19.21 -15.25
CA ARG A 477 -3.57 20.37 -14.53
C ARG A 477 -4.98 20.10 -14.04
N ILE A 478 -5.20 20.24 -12.74
CA ILE A 478 -6.51 20.10 -12.11
C ILE A 478 -6.82 21.39 -11.36
N LEU A 479 -7.69 22.21 -11.95
CA LEU A 479 -8.18 23.45 -11.35
C LEU A 479 -9.50 23.17 -10.61
N GLY A 480 -9.42 22.27 -9.63
CA GLY A 480 -10.57 21.72 -8.94
C GLY A 480 -10.18 20.87 -7.74
N ARG A 481 -11.16 20.15 -7.18
CA ARG A 481 -10.93 19.16 -6.13
C ARG A 481 -10.28 17.91 -6.73
N LEU A 482 -9.38 17.29 -5.97
CA LEU A 482 -8.82 15.99 -6.28
C LEU A 482 -9.09 15.02 -5.13
N VAL A 483 -9.72 13.89 -5.44
CA VAL A 483 -10.03 12.84 -4.48
C VAL A 483 -9.39 11.54 -4.96
N GLY A 484 -8.57 10.91 -4.12
CA GLY A 484 -7.89 9.67 -4.48
C GLY A 484 -8.05 8.61 -3.41
N SER A 485 -8.21 7.35 -3.83
CA SER A 485 -8.15 6.20 -2.91
C SER A 485 -7.51 5.00 -3.61
N ALA A 486 -6.34 4.58 -3.13
CA ALA A 486 -5.49 3.57 -3.78
C ALA A 486 -5.19 3.88 -5.25
N GLY A 487 -5.17 5.17 -5.60
CA GLY A 487 -4.98 5.67 -6.96
C GLY A 487 -3.54 6.13 -7.21
N THR A 488 -3.19 6.25 -8.49
CA THR A 488 -1.91 6.84 -8.93
C THR A 488 -2.16 7.85 -10.05
N ILE A 489 -1.46 8.98 -10.02
CA ILE A 489 -1.36 9.90 -11.17
C ILE A 489 0.11 10.00 -11.56
N THR A 490 0.38 9.78 -12.85
CA THR A 490 1.72 9.76 -13.42
C THR A 490 1.78 10.68 -14.64
N THR A 491 2.73 11.61 -14.69
CA THR A 491 2.90 12.53 -15.82
C THR A 491 4.36 12.66 -16.25
N GLU A 492 4.61 12.65 -17.56
CA GLU A 492 5.93 12.99 -18.12
C GLU A 492 6.21 14.49 -18.14
N GLY A 493 5.20 15.33 -17.89
CA GLY A 493 5.32 16.76 -17.66
C GLY A 493 5.28 17.10 -16.18
N SER A 494 4.76 18.29 -15.88
CA SER A 494 4.49 18.79 -14.53
C SER A 494 3.06 18.48 -14.09
N PHE A 495 2.85 18.36 -12.78
CA PHE A 495 1.53 18.23 -12.17
C PHE A 495 1.16 19.50 -11.41
N ARG A 496 0.00 20.09 -11.69
CA ARG A 496 -0.51 21.27 -10.97
C ARG A 496 -1.93 21.05 -10.47
N LEU A 497 -2.16 21.39 -9.21
CA LEU A 497 -3.46 21.32 -8.53
C LEU A 497 -3.82 22.65 -7.86
N ALA A 498 -4.89 23.30 -8.31
CA ALA A 498 -5.48 24.49 -7.68
C ALA A 498 -6.81 24.12 -7.02
N THR A 499 -6.77 23.66 -5.76
CA THR A 499 -7.94 23.12 -5.06
C THR A 499 -8.47 24.07 -3.99
N PRO A 500 -9.79 24.31 -3.92
CA PRO A 500 -10.42 25.04 -2.82
C PRO A 500 -10.82 24.12 -1.67
N TYR A 501 -10.55 22.82 -1.77
CA TYR A 501 -10.83 21.82 -0.73
C TYR A 501 -9.79 20.71 -0.85
N GLY A 502 -8.72 20.80 -0.05
CA GLY A 502 -7.60 19.87 -0.14
C GLY A 502 -7.75 18.64 0.73
N ARG A 503 -8.95 18.08 0.97
CA ARG A 503 -9.01 16.69 1.44
C ARG A 503 -8.71 15.76 0.27
N MET A 504 -7.43 15.60 -0.09
CA MET A 504 -6.93 14.43 -0.84
C MET A 504 -6.89 13.25 0.13
N GLN A 505 -8.04 12.97 0.73
CA GLN A 505 -8.26 11.96 1.72
C GLN A 505 -8.88 10.77 0.99
N GLY A 506 -8.21 9.62 1.04
CA GLY A 506 -8.86 8.34 0.78
C GLY A 506 -10.06 8.23 1.69
N THR A 507 -11.24 8.50 1.13
CA THR A 507 -12.52 8.34 1.83
C THR A 507 -12.81 6.86 1.89
N ALA A 508 -12.25 6.19 2.89
CA ALA A 508 -12.99 5.12 3.53
C ALA A 508 -13.88 5.81 4.57
N GLU A 509 -15.11 6.13 4.18
CA GLU A 509 -16.16 6.18 5.18
C GLU A 509 -16.10 4.85 5.94
N THR A 510 -15.75 4.91 7.21
CA THR A 510 -15.92 3.88 8.26
C THR A 510 -14.82 2.87 8.59
N ASN A 511 -13.74 2.62 7.84
CA ASN A 511 -12.72 1.65 8.32
C ASN A 511 -11.26 1.98 7.91
N TYR A 512 -10.33 1.76 8.84
CA TYR A 512 -8.89 2.06 8.78
C TYR A 512 -8.08 1.14 7.84
N SER A 513 -8.56 0.83 6.63
CA SER A 513 -7.81 0.06 5.61
C SER A 513 -7.85 0.81 4.27
N GLU A 514 -6.82 1.60 3.96
CA GLU A 514 -5.75 1.28 2.99
C GLU A 514 -6.09 1.76 1.57
N GLY A 515 -5.50 2.91 1.20
CA GLY A 515 -5.55 3.45 -0.15
C GLY A 515 -5.24 4.95 -0.15
N GLY A 516 -3.94 5.31 -0.22
CA GLY A 516 -3.51 6.68 -0.50
C GLY A 516 -3.65 7.05 -1.99
N LEU A 517 -3.29 8.27 -2.36
CA LEU A 517 -3.07 8.69 -3.74
C LEU A 517 -1.56 8.86 -3.92
N ASN A 518 -0.98 8.31 -4.98
CA ASN A 518 0.42 8.56 -5.32
C ASN A 518 0.51 9.52 -6.51
N LEU A 519 1.49 10.42 -6.47
CA LEU A 519 1.74 11.40 -7.53
C LEU A 519 3.19 11.26 -8.02
N TYR A 520 3.35 11.06 -9.32
CA TYR A 520 4.65 10.98 -10.00
C TYR A 520 4.71 11.98 -11.15
N ALA A 521 5.73 12.84 -11.19
CA ALA A 521 5.92 13.81 -12.27
C ALA A 521 7.39 13.95 -12.65
N LYS A 522 7.74 13.83 -13.93
CA LYS A 522 9.11 14.16 -14.39
C LYS A 522 9.41 15.65 -14.22
N GLY A 523 8.41 16.50 -14.43
CA GLY A 523 8.46 17.92 -14.14
C GLY A 523 8.11 18.22 -12.69
N ASP A 524 7.72 19.46 -12.43
CA ASP A 524 7.44 19.97 -11.08
C ASP A 524 6.07 19.48 -10.58
N ILE A 525 5.87 19.50 -9.25
CA ILE A 525 4.58 19.25 -8.61
C ILE A 525 4.18 20.48 -7.80
N ASP A 526 3.10 21.13 -8.22
CA ASP A 526 2.59 22.38 -7.65
C ASP A 526 1.19 22.17 -7.05
N LEU A 527 1.05 22.41 -5.76
CA LEU A 527 -0.23 22.30 -5.03
C LEU A 527 -0.61 23.65 -4.41
N SER A 528 -1.85 24.10 -4.61
CA SER A 528 -2.36 25.30 -3.95
C SER A 528 -3.76 25.10 -3.39
N GLY A 529 -3.96 25.63 -2.18
CA GLY A 529 -5.22 25.70 -1.46
C GLY A 529 -5.95 27.05 -1.66
N TYR A 530 -5.49 27.90 -2.58
CA TYR A 530 -5.97 29.28 -2.69
C TYR A 530 -7.42 29.38 -3.16
N ARG A 531 -8.15 30.34 -2.59
CA ARG A 531 -9.52 30.69 -2.99
C ARG A 531 -9.64 32.18 -3.25
N ALA A 532 -9.65 32.57 -4.53
CA ALA A 532 -9.72 33.98 -4.91
C ALA A 532 -10.95 34.73 -4.38
N TYR A 533 -12.14 34.13 -4.44
CA TYR A 533 -13.37 34.81 -4.02
C TYR A 533 -13.39 35.16 -2.52
N ALA A 534 -12.69 34.38 -1.68
CA ALA A 534 -12.57 34.61 -0.24
C ALA A 534 -11.26 35.32 0.12
N ASN A 535 -10.30 35.35 -0.82
CA ASN A 535 -8.91 35.73 -0.62
C ASN A 535 -8.32 35.08 0.65
N ASP A 536 -8.34 33.76 0.68
CA ASP A 536 -7.78 32.93 1.75
C ASP A 536 -7.27 31.58 1.21
N PHE A 537 -6.67 30.80 2.10
CA PHE A 537 -6.21 29.44 1.80
C PHE A 537 -7.01 28.38 2.55
N ARG A 538 -7.11 27.21 1.94
CA ARG A 538 -7.74 26.00 2.49
C ARG A 538 -6.70 24.96 2.82
N GLU A 539 -7.08 24.05 3.71
CA GLU A 539 -6.23 22.93 4.11
C GLU A 539 -5.93 22.05 2.90
N ILE A 540 -4.66 21.65 2.78
CA ILE A 540 -4.22 20.56 1.92
C ILE A 540 -3.85 19.38 2.84
N SER A 541 -4.45 18.23 2.59
CA SER A 541 -4.27 16.99 3.32
C SER A 541 -4.10 15.87 2.31
N PHE A 542 -2.91 15.29 2.25
CA PHE A 542 -2.51 14.28 1.28
C PHE A 542 -2.02 13.02 2.00
N ARG A 543 -2.38 11.84 1.49
CA ARG A 543 -1.88 10.56 1.97
C ARG A 543 -1.35 9.71 0.82
N GLY A 544 -0.07 9.35 0.86
CA GLY A 544 0.61 8.55 -0.16
C GLY A 544 2.04 9.04 -0.40
N LEU A 545 2.61 8.67 -1.55
CA LEU A 545 3.91 9.12 -2.02
C LEU A 545 3.75 10.25 -3.04
N ILE A 546 4.46 11.36 -2.83
CA ILE A 546 4.70 12.37 -3.86
C ILE A 546 6.15 12.25 -4.31
N TYR A 547 6.36 12.05 -5.60
CA TYR A 547 7.69 11.94 -6.18
C TYR A 547 7.79 12.79 -7.44
N THR A 548 8.67 13.78 -7.42
CA THR A 548 9.00 14.60 -8.58
C THR A 548 10.48 14.53 -8.89
N TRP A 549 10.81 14.55 -10.17
CA TRP A 549 12.17 14.69 -10.66
C TRP A 549 12.58 16.16 -10.80
N GLY A 550 11.62 17.08 -10.77
CA GLY A 550 11.80 18.52 -10.66
C GLY A 550 11.65 19.01 -9.22
N ASP A 551 10.97 20.16 -9.06
CA ASP A 551 10.71 20.82 -7.79
C ASP A 551 9.30 20.52 -7.26
N PHE A 552 9.13 20.65 -5.94
CA PHE A 552 7.83 20.51 -5.28
C PHE A 552 7.45 21.80 -4.57
N HIS A 553 6.23 22.29 -4.83
CA HIS A 553 5.65 23.45 -4.17
C HIS A 553 4.28 23.13 -3.56
N ALA A 554 4.04 23.56 -2.31
CA ALA A 554 2.71 23.50 -1.70
C ALA A 554 2.33 24.78 -0.95
N TYR A 555 1.22 25.39 -1.34
CA TYR A 555 0.75 26.67 -0.83
C TYR A 555 -0.60 26.54 -0.11
N THR A 556 -0.56 26.65 1.21
CA THR A 556 -1.72 26.93 2.08
C THR A 556 -1.56 28.27 2.80
N GLY A 557 -0.70 29.15 2.26
CA GLY A 557 -0.43 30.50 2.71
C GLY A 557 0.40 31.26 1.67
N HIS A 558 0.35 32.59 1.71
CA HIS A 558 1.16 33.46 0.84
C HIS A 558 1.34 34.84 1.48
N PRO A 559 2.51 35.52 1.36
CA PRO A 559 2.77 36.82 1.98
C PRO A 559 1.75 37.93 1.64
N ASP A 560 1.14 37.86 0.46
CA ASP A 560 0.12 38.84 0.03
C ASP A 560 -1.27 38.61 0.68
N VAL A 561 -1.41 37.54 1.46
CA VAL A 561 -2.62 37.21 2.21
C VAL A 561 -2.31 37.27 3.70
N PRO A 562 -3.14 37.94 4.52
CA PRO A 562 -2.98 37.96 5.97
C PRO A 562 -2.83 36.56 6.58
N THR A 563 -1.92 36.40 7.55
CA THR A 563 -1.56 35.09 8.12
C THR A 563 -2.69 34.39 8.88
N ASP A 564 -3.72 35.11 9.33
CA ASP A 564 -4.96 34.58 9.92
C ASP A 564 -5.87 33.90 8.89
N ARG A 565 -5.60 34.10 7.59
CA ARG A 565 -6.26 33.48 6.45
C ARG A 565 -5.42 32.37 5.80
N TRP A 566 -4.27 32.05 6.38
CA TRP A 566 -3.48 30.88 5.99
C TRP A 566 -4.09 29.62 6.63
N ASN A 567 -3.77 28.46 6.07
CA ASN A 567 -4.28 27.17 6.51
C ASN A 567 -3.18 26.13 6.69
N THR A 568 -3.55 24.90 7.00
CA THR A 568 -2.59 23.82 7.26
C THR A 568 -2.28 23.01 6.01
N SER A 569 -1.02 22.65 5.82
CA SER A 569 -0.61 21.58 4.90
C SER A 569 -0.29 20.32 5.71
N SER A 570 -0.82 19.18 5.30
CA SER A 570 -0.81 17.91 6.03
C SER A 570 -0.42 16.78 5.08
N PHE A 571 0.78 16.21 5.21
CA PHE A 571 1.27 15.13 4.35
C PHE A 571 1.48 13.86 5.17
N TYR A 572 0.80 12.78 4.78
CA TYR A 572 0.89 11.45 5.40
C TYR A 572 1.58 10.48 4.42
N GLY A 573 2.87 10.23 4.62
CA GLY A 573 3.73 9.49 3.69
C GLY A 573 5.06 10.21 3.51
N ALA A 574 5.54 10.26 2.27
CA ALA A 574 6.80 10.93 1.93
C ALA A 574 6.63 11.86 0.73
N VAL A 575 7.39 12.95 0.72
CA VAL A 575 7.55 13.84 -0.43
C VAL A 575 9.00 13.82 -0.86
N VAL A 576 9.24 13.50 -2.12
CA VAL A 576 10.57 13.43 -2.73
C VAL A 576 10.60 14.38 -3.91
N ALA A 577 11.54 15.33 -3.90
CA ALA A 577 11.91 16.13 -5.04
C ALA A 577 13.36 15.76 -5.39
N TYR A 578 13.55 14.84 -6.33
CA TYR A 578 14.86 14.25 -6.60
C TYR A 578 15.79 15.22 -7.32
N GLY A 579 15.27 16.06 -8.21
CA GLY A 579 16.08 17.02 -8.96
C GLY A 579 17.00 16.41 -10.02
N SER A 580 16.63 15.26 -10.57
CA SER A 580 17.19 14.60 -11.77
C SER A 580 16.52 13.23 -11.99
N GLU A 581 16.86 12.53 -13.09
CA GLU A 581 16.50 11.12 -13.30
C GLU A 581 17.37 10.18 -12.47
N PRO A 582 16.80 9.43 -11.50
CA PRO A 582 17.57 8.50 -10.70
C PRO A 582 18.25 7.42 -11.54
N GLY A 583 19.54 7.17 -11.27
CA GLY A 583 20.38 6.25 -12.04
C GLY A 583 21.00 6.85 -13.30
N VAL A 584 20.54 8.02 -13.75
CA VAL A 584 21.28 8.87 -14.70
C VAL A 584 22.04 9.97 -13.93
N GLY A 585 21.36 10.59 -12.98
CA GLY A 585 21.87 11.62 -12.08
C GLY A 585 21.81 11.20 -10.62
N THR A 586 22.34 12.08 -9.77
CA THR A 586 22.25 11.98 -8.31
C THR A 586 21.27 13.04 -7.80
N PRO A 587 20.76 12.94 -6.56
CA PRO A 587 19.80 13.93 -6.07
C PRO A 587 20.35 15.35 -6.20
N GLY A 588 19.60 16.22 -6.87
CA GLY A 588 19.94 17.63 -7.13
C GLY A 588 20.94 17.88 -8.26
N SER A 589 21.40 16.87 -9.00
CA SER A 589 22.44 17.07 -10.00
C SER A 589 22.02 17.93 -11.19
N SER A 590 20.71 18.13 -11.43
CA SER A 590 20.22 19.05 -12.47
C SER A 590 20.11 20.51 -11.98
N GLY A 591 20.34 20.78 -10.69
CA GLY A 591 20.04 22.07 -10.06
C GLY A 591 18.58 22.24 -9.64
N GLN A 592 17.74 21.23 -9.83
CA GLN A 592 16.36 21.15 -9.32
C GLN A 592 16.29 20.28 -8.04
N GLY A 593 15.09 19.91 -7.61
CA GLY A 593 14.84 19.06 -6.44
C GLY A 593 14.58 19.86 -5.17
N ALA A 594 14.13 21.12 -5.30
CA ALA A 594 13.75 21.95 -4.17
C ALA A 594 12.36 21.53 -3.64
N ILE A 595 12.17 21.63 -2.34
CA ILE A 595 10.87 21.48 -1.68
C ILE A 595 10.54 22.80 -1.01
N SER A 596 9.47 23.47 -1.46
CA SER A 596 8.97 24.69 -0.85
C SER A 596 7.54 24.49 -0.36
N MET A 597 7.28 24.86 0.90
CA MET A 597 5.94 24.78 1.47
C MET A 597 5.61 26.04 2.25
N MET A 598 4.41 26.58 2.07
CA MET A 598 3.94 27.76 2.80
C MET A 598 2.58 27.47 3.44
N GLY A 599 2.40 27.81 4.72
CA GLY A 599 1.12 27.60 5.40
C GLY A 599 1.10 28.11 6.83
N SER A 600 -0.08 28.16 7.45
CA SER A 600 -0.22 28.44 8.87
C SER A 600 0.51 27.39 9.71
N LYS A 601 0.36 26.12 9.32
CA LYS A 601 1.10 24.98 9.89
C LYS A 601 1.47 24.02 8.76
N ILE A 602 2.60 23.33 8.93
CA ILE A 602 3.03 22.29 7.99
C ILE A 602 3.25 21.02 8.80
N ASN A 603 2.43 20.01 8.56
CA ASN A 603 2.50 18.75 9.27
C ASN A 603 2.94 17.62 8.31
N LEU A 604 3.95 16.89 8.75
CA LEU A 604 4.62 15.85 7.98
C LEU A 604 4.61 14.59 8.83
N TRP A 605 3.77 13.63 8.46
CA TRP A 605 3.68 12.33 9.12
C TRP A 605 4.26 11.28 8.20
N ASN A 606 5.48 10.85 8.49
CA ASN A 606 6.04 9.73 7.78
C ASN A 606 5.31 8.45 8.21
N ASN A 607 4.70 7.78 7.24
CA ASN A 607 4.00 6.52 7.41
C ASN A 607 4.53 5.52 6.39
N VAL A 608 5.45 4.65 6.84
CA VAL A 608 6.13 3.66 6.00
C VAL A 608 5.12 2.72 5.31
N GLY A 609 4.01 2.40 5.97
CA GLY A 609 2.95 1.54 5.40
C GLY A 609 2.10 2.17 4.30
N SER A 610 2.25 3.48 4.02
CA SER A 610 1.58 4.16 2.89
C SER A 610 2.50 4.46 1.69
N VAL A 611 3.78 4.06 1.77
CA VAL A 611 4.78 4.23 0.69
C VAL A 611 4.85 2.97 -0.20
N THR A 612 3.88 2.06 -0.09
CA THR A 612 3.93 0.69 -0.61
C THR A 612 3.51 0.50 -2.07
N ASP A 613 3.49 1.56 -2.91
CA ASP A 613 3.25 1.39 -4.35
C ASP A 613 4.31 2.14 -5.19
N ALA A 614 4.76 1.46 -6.27
CA ALA A 614 5.64 1.89 -7.36
C ALA A 614 7.16 1.64 -7.25
N LEU A 615 7.57 0.36 -7.23
CA LEU A 615 8.81 -0.03 -7.92
C LEU A 615 8.47 -1.28 -8.75
N ASP A 616 8.77 -1.26 -10.04
CA ASP A 616 8.74 -2.44 -10.89
C ASP A 616 9.72 -3.49 -10.32
N ILE A 617 9.14 -4.57 -9.82
CA ILE A 617 9.83 -5.61 -9.04
C ILE A 617 10.86 -6.35 -9.90
N ALA A 618 10.75 -6.26 -11.23
CA ALA A 618 11.70 -6.87 -12.16
C ALA A 618 13.02 -6.09 -12.31
N ALA A 619 13.02 -4.77 -12.02
CA ALA A 619 14.17 -3.89 -12.23
C ALA A 619 14.89 -3.50 -10.92
N ALA A 620 14.25 -3.64 -9.76
CA ALA A 620 14.88 -3.44 -8.46
C ALA A 620 15.72 -4.67 -8.08
N ALA A 621 16.97 -4.44 -7.67
CA ALA A 621 17.72 -5.46 -6.92
C ALA A 621 16.81 -6.04 -5.82
N ALA A 622 16.82 -7.37 -5.65
CA ALA A 622 15.91 -8.17 -4.82
C ALA A 622 15.20 -7.36 -3.71
N PRO A 623 13.86 -7.22 -3.74
CA PRO A 623 13.15 -6.42 -2.75
C PRO A 623 13.39 -6.97 -1.33
N GLN A 624 14.04 -6.17 -0.47
CA GLN A 624 14.43 -6.59 0.89
C GLN A 624 13.26 -6.57 1.90
N GLY A 625 12.02 -6.38 1.44
CA GLY A 625 10.85 -6.21 2.31
C GLY A 625 9.63 -6.89 1.73
N ILE A 626 9.14 -7.89 2.42
CA ILE A 626 7.78 -8.40 2.23
C ILE A 626 7.08 -8.23 3.57
N GLU A 627 6.01 -7.44 3.56
CA GLU A 627 5.20 -7.13 4.74
C GLU A 627 3.89 -7.91 4.71
N ARG A 628 3.44 -8.32 5.90
CA ARG A 628 2.23 -9.14 6.07
C ARG A 628 1.03 -8.21 6.28
N ALA A 629 0.11 -8.14 5.31
CA ALA A 629 -1.10 -7.33 5.40
C ALA A 629 -2.22 -8.01 6.18
N TYR A 630 -2.32 -9.33 6.09
CA TYR A 630 -3.39 -10.11 6.71
C TYR A 630 -2.89 -11.48 7.21
N TYR A 631 -3.47 -11.98 8.31
CA TYR A 631 -3.20 -13.30 8.88
C TYR A 631 -4.48 -13.89 9.47
N THR A 632 -4.90 -15.05 8.96
CA THR A 632 -6.06 -15.79 9.49
C THR A 632 -5.74 -17.25 9.70
N VAL A 633 -6.26 -17.79 10.80
CA VAL A 633 -6.13 -19.20 11.16
C VAL A 633 -7.49 -19.86 10.99
N HIS A 634 -7.56 -20.80 10.06
CA HIS A 634 -8.73 -21.65 9.85
C HIS A 634 -8.56 -22.90 10.72
N GLN A 635 -9.51 -23.15 11.63
CA GLN A 635 -9.47 -24.26 12.60
C GLN A 635 -10.25 -25.49 12.14
#